data_AF-F4RQC3-F1
#
_entry.id   AF-F4RQC3-F1
#
_cell.length_a   1.000
_cell.length_b   1.000
_cell.length_c   1.000
_cell.angle_alpha   90.00
_cell.angle_beta   90.00
_cell.angle_gamma   90.00
#
_symmetry.space_group_name_H-M   'P 1'
#
loop_
_entity.id
_entity.type
_entity.pdbx_description
1 polymer ?
#
loop_
_entity_poly.entity_id
_entity_poly.type
_entity_poly.pdbx_seq_one_letter_code
_entity_poly.pdbx_strand_id
1 'polypeptide(L)'
;MLHVFLKLSILLFSLLIHDVFGATNTNDPPPVVHSCNGKFRILGDRAECIGSDVVRNCAYKSCWLAGHQYVPMTECKLAKSTDTRLSGQQCAQYEFINSDLRNVHFKCRNPGNVDYLCPPNANNIGKVLGCSDCYPV
;
A
#
# COMPACT_ATOMS: atom_id res chain seq x y z
N MET A 1 22.38 -13.04 -46.44
CA MET A 1 22.08 -11.65 -46.01
C MET A 1 21.16 -11.57 -44.78
N LEU A 2 20.22 -12.50 -44.57
CA LEU A 2 19.31 -12.52 -43.40
C LEU A 2 20.04 -12.51 -42.03
N HIS A 3 21.18 -13.20 -41.92
CA HIS A 3 21.97 -13.26 -40.67
C HIS A 3 22.63 -11.93 -40.27
N VAL A 4 22.88 -11.02 -41.22
CA VAL A 4 23.46 -9.71 -40.91
C VAL A 4 22.39 -8.78 -40.32
N PHE A 5 21.17 -8.84 -40.86
CA PHE A 5 20.04 -8.07 -40.36
C PHE A 5 19.62 -8.47 -38.94
N LEU A 6 19.66 -9.77 -38.60
CA LEU A 6 19.32 -10.26 -37.27
C LEU A 6 20.29 -9.75 -36.18
N LYS A 7 21.58 -9.61 -36.51
CA LYS A 7 22.58 -9.10 -35.56
C LYS A 7 22.42 -7.60 -35.31
N LEU A 8 22.10 -6.83 -36.35
CA LEU A 8 21.84 -5.39 -36.23
C LEU A 8 20.56 -5.10 -35.44
N SER A 9 19.49 -5.88 -35.64
CA SER A 9 18.24 -5.68 -34.90
C SER A 9 18.39 -6.01 -33.40
N ILE A 10 19.13 -7.06 -33.03
CA ILE A 10 19.39 -7.37 -31.61
C ILE A 10 20.20 -6.24 -30.94
N LEU A 11 21.23 -5.70 -31.61
CA LEU A 11 22.02 -4.58 -31.09
C LEU A 11 21.18 -3.30 -30.89
N LEU A 12 20.26 -3.01 -31.82
CA LEU A 12 19.35 -1.86 -31.71
C LEU A 12 18.33 -2.03 -30.58
N PHE A 13 17.80 -3.25 -30.36
CA PHE A 13 16.90 -3.52 -29.23
C PHE A 13 17.61 -3.38 -27.88
N SER A 14 18.88 -3.77 -27.77
CA SER A 14 19.66 -3.57 -26.53
C SER A 14 19.83 -2.09 -26.19
N LEU A 15 20.03 -1.23 -27.20
CA LEU A 15 20.22 0.22 -27.03
C LEU A 15 18.91 0.97 -26.72
N LEU A 16 17.75 0.43 -27.13
CA LEU A 16 16.43 1.03 -26.90
C LEU A 16 15.87 0.77 -25.50
N ILE A 17 16.46 -0.10 -24.69
CA ILE A 17 15.98 -0.42 -23.32
C ILE A 17 16.72 0.41 -22.25
N HIS A 18 17.49 1.44 -22.63
CA HIS A 18 18.29 2.22 -21.67
C HIS A 18 17.49 3.29 -20.92
N ASP A 19 16.25 3.58 -21.30
CA ASP A 19 15.37 4.47 -20.53
C ASP A 19 14.50 3.68 -19.54
N VAL A 20 15.16 2.94 -18.65
CA VAL A 20 14.55 2.67 -17.34
C VAL A 20 14.72 3.96 -16.55
N PHE A 21 13.61 4.65 -16.27
CA PHE A 21 13.58 5.73 -15.28
C PHE A 21 13.98 5.18 -13.91
N GLY A 22 15.29 5.08 -13.69
CA GLY A 22 15.93 4.65 -12.47
C GLY A 22 16.56 5.86 -11.80
N ALA A 23 16.04 6.21 -10.63
CA ALA A 23 16.59 7.16 -9.67
C ALA A 23 16.69 8.63 -10.14
N THR A 24 15.83 9.44 -9.55
CA THR A 24 16.11 10.85 -9.26
C THR A 24 17.52 10.99 -8.66
N ASN A 25 18.24 12.05 -9.07
CA ASN A 25 19.61 12.38 -8.70
C ASN A 25 20.04 11.83 -7.32
N THR A 26 21.21 11.19 -7.25
CA THR A 26 21.80 10.63 -6.02
C THR A 26 22.11 11.66 -4.91
N ASN A 27 21.84 12.94 -5.17
CA ASN A 27 22.03 14.05 -4.24
C ASN A 27 20.73 14.50 -3.57
N ASP A 28 19.57 14.04 -4.05
CA ASP A 28 18.31 14.34 -3.40
C ASP A 28 18.17 13.44 -2.16
N PRO A 29 17.87 14.00 -0.97
CA PRO A 29 17.61 13.18 0.19
C PRO A 29 16.45 12.23 -0.13
N PRO A 30 16.50 10.96 0.34
CA PRO A 30 15.42 10.03 0.10
C PRO A 30 14.10 10.64 0.60
N PRO A 31 12.99 10.46 -0.15
CA PRO A 31 11.76 11.13 0.18
C PRO A 31 11.26 10.66 1.55
N VAL A 32 10.78 11.60 2.36
CA VAL A 32 10.30 11.32 3.72
C VAL A 32 9.09 10.40 3.64
N VAL A 33 9.15 9.25 4.29
CA VAL A 33 8.05 8.29 4.32
C VAL A 33 7.22 8.49 5.58
N HIS A 34 5.93 8.79 5.41
CA HIS A 34 4.96 8.94 6.48
C HIS A 34 4.20 7.63 6.70
N SER A 35 4.21 7.15 7.94
CA SER A 35 3.49 5.95 8.36
C SER A 35 2.00 6.26 8.58
N CYS A 36 1.11 5.50 7.94
CA CYS A 36 -0.34 5.65 8.09
C CYS A 36 -0.89 4.65 9.13
N ASN A 37 -0.49 4.78 10.39
CA ASN A 37 -0.79 3.79 11.44
C ASN A 37 -2.18 3.92 12.09
N GLY A 38 -2.86 5.06 11.95
CA GLY A 38 -4.23 5.24 12.44
C GLY A 38 -5.28 4.85 11.41
N LYS A 39 -5.12 5.34 10.18
CA LYS A 39 -6.09 5.13 9.09
C LYS A 39 -5.43 5.33 7.73
N PHE A 40 -5.88 4.56 6.76
CA PHE A 40 -5.58 4.76 5.35
C PHE A 40 -6.85 4.59 4.51
N ARG A 41 -7.21 5.63 3.74
CA ARG A 41 -8.42 5.66 2.91
C ARG A 41 -8.09 6.18 1.51
N ILE A 42 -8.58 5.47 0.48
CA ILE A 42 -8.36 5.84 -0.92
C ILE A 42 -9.45 6.85 -1.33
N LEU A 43 -9.03 7.94 -1.99
CA LEU A 43 -9.88 9.04 -2.44
C LEU A 43 -9.84 9.25 -3.97
N GLY A 44 -9.36 8.25 -4.71
CA GLY A 44 -9.11 8.33 -6.16
C GLY A 44 -7.61 8.19 -6.44
N ASP A 45 -7.03 9.20 -7.07
CA ASP A 45 -5.58 9.30 -7.31
C ASP A 45 -4.79 9.65 -6.04
N ARG A 46 -5.50 10.08 -4.98
CA ARG A 46 -4.95 10.42 -3.68
C ARG A 46 -5.48 9.53 -2.56
N ALA A 47 -4.85 9.61 -1.41
CA ALA A 47 -5.21 8.87 -0.20
C ALA A 47 -5.11 9.75 1.04
N GLU A 48 -6.03 9.55 1.96
CA GLU A 48 -5.98 10.09 3.32
C GLU A 48 -5.15 9.14 4.18
N CYS A 49 -4.05 9.65 4.73
CA CYS A 49 -3.14 8.95 5.61
C CYS A 49 -3.19 9.61 6.99
N ILE A 50 -3.61 8.87 8.01
CA ILE A 50 -3.58 9.33 9.40
C ILE A 50 -2.49 8.57 10.12
N GLY A 51 -1.52 9.32 10.64
CA GLY A 51 -0.49 8.78 11.52
C GLY A 51 0.11 9.81 12.46
N SER A 52 0.39 9.38 13.68
CA SER A 52 0.78 10.24 14.80
C SER A 52 -0.13 11.46 14.97
N ASP A 53 -1.46 11.22 14.92
CA ASP A 53 -2.51 12.24 15.02
C ASP A 53 -2.52 13.33 13.94
N VAL A 54 -1.71 13.18 12.89
CA VAL A 54 -1.68 14.12 11.75
C VAL A 54 -2.36 13.48 10.55
N VAL A 55 -3.31 14.22 9.97
CA VAL A 55 -3.97 13.87 8.71
C VAL A 55 -3.14 14.43 7.55
N ARG A 56 -2.81 13.57 6.59
CA ARG A 56 -2.09 13.94 5.37
C ARG A 56 -2.86 13.51 4.14
N ASN A 57 -2.78 14.33 3.10
CA ASN A 57 -3.21 13.97 1.77
C ASN A 57 -2.00 13.51 0.96
N CYS A 58 -1.99 12.23 0.58
CA CYS A 58 -0.88 11.59 -0.08
C CYS A 58 -1.25 11.16 -1.52
N ALA A 59 -0.28 11.09 -2.43
CA ALA A 59 -0.53 10.52 -3.75
C ALA A 59 -0.64 9.01 -3.56
N TYR A 60 -1.73 8.40 -4.01
CA TYR A 60 -1.97 6.98 -3.76
C TYR A 60 -0.84 6.10 -4.31
N LYS A 61 -0.30 6.45 -5.48
CA LYS A 61 0.85 5.79 -6.11
C LYS A 61 2.15 5.82 -5.28
N SER A 62 2.24 6.66 -4.26
CA SER A 62 3.41 6.78 -3.38
C SER A 62 3.31 5.90 -2.12
N CYS A 63 2.17 5.25 -1.91
CA CYS A 63 1.86 4.52 -0.70
C CYS A 63 2.09 3.01 -0.87
N TRP A 64 3.05 2.46 -0.14
CA TRP A 64 3.47 1.07 -0.29
C TRP A 64 3.84 0.42 1.05
N LEU A 65 3.69 -0.90 1.11
CA LEU A 65 4.25 -1.79 2.12
C LEU A 65 4.85 -2.98 1.39
N ALA A 66 6.18 -3.13 1.47
CA ALA A 66 6.91 -4.25 0.88
C ALA A 66 6.53 -4.54 -0.61
N GLY A 67 6.38 -3.49 -1.42
CA GLY A 67 6.02 -3.63 -2.84
C GLY A 67 4.54 -3.84 -3.13
N HIS A 68 3.65 -3.70 -2.14
CA HIS A 68 2.21 -3.79 -2.31
C HIS A 68 1.49 -2.50 -1.86
N GLN A 69 0.39 -2.14 -2.51
CA GLN A 69 -0.52 -1.07 -2.09
C GLN A 69 -1.66 -1.58 -1.18
N TYR A 70 -1.38 -2.63 -0.41
CA TYR A 70 -2.28 -3.20 0.58
C TYR A 70 -1.48 -3.73 1.77
N VAL A 71 -2.15 -3.88 2.89
CA VAL A 71 -1.61 -4.55 4.08
C VAL A 71 -2.15 -5.98 4.15
N PRO A 72 -1.29 -7.02 4.14
CA PRO A 72 -1.75 -8.39 4.35
C PRO A 72 -2.15 -8.58 5.83
N MET A 73 -3.43 -8.83 6.07
CA MET A 73 -3.99 -9.13 7.38
C MET A 73 -4.53 -10.56 7.42
N THR A 74 -4.51 -11.18 8.59
CA THR A 74 -4.99 -12.55 8.81
C THR A 74 -6.09 -12.60 9.87
N GLU A 75 -6.80 -13.73 9.89
CA GLU A 75 -7.88 -13.98 10.86
C GLU A 75 -9.00 -12.94 10.78
N CYS A 76 -9.23 -12.40 9.59
CA CYS A 76 -10.25 -11.41 9.36
C CYS A 76 -11.62 -12.06 9.15
N LYS A 77 -12.64 -11.53 9.83
CA LYS A 77 -14.05 -11.92 9.68
C LYS A 77 -14.75 -10.95 8.73
N LEU A 78 -15.62 -11.45 7.86
CA LEU A 78 -16.47 -10.60 7.02
C LEU A 78 -17.32 -9.67 7.91
N ALA A 79 -17.25 -8.36 7.66
CA ALA A 79 -17.98 -7.39 8.46
C ALA A 79 -19.49 -7.59 8.31
N LYS A 80 -20.24 -7.43 9.41
CA LYS A 80 -21.72 -7.58 9.46
C LYS A 80 -22.25 -8.95 9.02
N SER A 81 -21.41 -9.99 8.98
CA SER A 81 -21.82 -11.36 8.69
C SER A 81 -22.02 -12.19 9.96
N THR A 82 -23.02 -13.08 9.93
CA THR A 82 -23.19 -14.15 10.92
C THR A 82 -22.16 -15.26 10.73
N ASP A 83 -21.59 -15.38 9.52
CA ASP A 83 -20.49 -16.29 9.23
C ASP A 83 -19.23 -15.88 10.00
N THR A 84 -18.74 -16.78 10.86
CA THR A 84 -17.56 -16.59 11.70
C THR A 84 -16.27 -17.09 11.05
N ARG A 85 -16.32 -17.59 9.80
CA ARG A 85 -15.14 -18.04 9.09
C ARG A 85 -14.10 -16.93 8.99
N LEU A 86 -12.86 -17.31 9.28
CA LEU A 86 -11.71 -16.44 9.25
C LEU A 86 -11.00 -16.56 7.90
N SER A 87 -10.43 -15.45 7.44
CA SER A 87 -9.74 -15.38 6.16
C SER A 87 -8.54 -14.45 6.20
N GLY A 88 -7.59 -14.69 5.30
CA GLY A 88 -6.54 -13.72 4.98
C GLY A 88 -7.10 -12.66 4.02
N GLN A 89 -6.73 -11.40 4.24
CA GLN A 89 -7.20 -10.27 3.45
C GLN A 89 -6.03 -9.38 3.02
N GLN A 90 -6.17 -8.81 1.83
CA GLN A 90 -5.30 -7.77 1.30
C GLN A 90 -5.99 -6.43 1.57
N CYS A 91 -5.70 -5.78 2.69
CA CYS A 91 -6.40 -4.57 3.12
C CYS A 91 -5.84 -3.35 2.40
N ALA A 92 -6.53 -2.90 1.35
CA ALA A 92 -6.19 -1.70 0.58
C ALA A 92 -6.59 -0.41 1.31
N GLN A 93 -7.58 -0.50 2.21
CA GLN A 93 -7.95 0.57 3.13
C GLN A 93 -8.13 -0.02 4.51
N TYR A 94 -7.79 0.74 5.54
CA TYR A 94 -7.94 0.28 6.92
C TYR A 94 -8.12 1.44 7.91
N GLU A 95 -8.73 1.12 9.04
CA GLU A 95 -8.92 2.04 10.16
C GLU A 95 -8.73 1.28 11.47
N PHE A 96 -7.89 1.81 12.34
CA PHE A 96 -7.73 1.30 13.69
C PHE A 96 -8.92 1.73 14.54
N ILE A 97 -9.78 0.79 14.93
CA ILE A 97 -10.85 1.05 15.88
C ILE A 97 -10.31 0.78 17.29
N ASN A 98 -10.07 1.86 18.04
CA ASN A 98 -9.90 1.78 19.48
C ASN A 98 -11.24 2.15 20.14
N SER A 99 -12.16 1.19 20.23
CA SER A 99 -13.48 1.45 20.84
C SER A 99 -13.47 1.30 22.36
N ASP A 100 -12.48 0.60 22.91
CA ASP A 100 -12.12 0.43 24.32
C ASP A 100 -10.96 -0.56 24.31
N LEU A 101 -9.93 -0.40 25.17
CA LEU A 101 -8.66 -1.17 25.18
C LEU A 101 -8.78 -2.73 25.15
N ARG A 102 -9.99 -3.28 25.23
CA ARG A 102 -10.30 -4.71 25.20
C ARG A 102 -10.71 -5.25 23.82
N ASN A 103 -11.23 -4.40 22.93
CA ASN A 103 -11.78 -4.81 21.63
C ASN A 103 -11.15 -3.99 20.49
N VAL A 104 -9.82 -3.98 20.47
CA VAL A 104 -9.07 -3.35 19.39
C VAL A 104 -9.29 -4.18 18.12
N HIS A 105 -9.82 -3.56 17.08
CA HIS A 105 -9.99 -4.23 15.78
C HIS A 105 -9.60 -3.30 14.66
N PHE A 106 -9.10 -3.87 13.55
CA PHE A 106 -8.89 -3.13 12.32
C PHE A 106 -10.13 -3.31 11.45
N LYS A 107 -10.74 -2.20 11.01
CA LYS A 107 -11.56 -2.25 9.80
C LYS A 107 -10.62 -2.41 8.63
N CYS A 108 -10.90 -3.38 7.79
CA CYS A 108 -10.17 -3.64 6.56
C CYS A 108 -11.16 -3.58 5.41
N ARG A 109 -10.80 -2.90 4.32
CA ARG A 109 -11.50 -3.03 3.05
C ARG A 109 -10.52 -3.52 2.01
N ASN A 110 -10.86 -4.64 1.38
CA ASN A 110 -10.02 -5.22 0.33
C ASN A 110 -10.21 -4.48 -1.02
N PRO A 111 -9.36 -4.73 -2.05
CA PRO A 111 -9.53 -4.15 -3.38
C PRO A 111 -10.89 -4.43 -4.04
N GLY A 112 -11.57 -5.51 -3.64
CA GLY A 112 -12.92 -5.84 -4.08
C GLY A 112 -14.02 -5.04 -3.38
N ASN A 113 -13.67 -4.01 -2.61
CA ASN A 113 -14.59 -3.18 -1.81
C ASN A 113 -15.40 -3.95 -0.76
N VAL A 114 -14.88 -5.09 -0.27
CA VAL A 114 -15.51 -5.87 0.78
C VAL A 114 -14.88 -5.53 2.13
N ASP A 115 -15.75 -5.29 3.12
CA ASP A 115 -15.37 -4.91 4.48
C ASP A 115 -15.15 -6.13 5.38
N TYR A 116 -14.09 -6.10 6.17
CA TYR A 116 -13.71 -7.11 7.14
C TYR A 116 -13.33 -6.46 8.47
N LEU A 117 -13.43 -7.26 9.53
CA LEU A 117 -12.91 -6.94 10.86
C LEU A 117 -11.76 -7.90 11.16
N CYS A 118 -10.57 -7.34 11.39
CA CYS A 118 -9.38 -8.11 11.69
C CYS A 118 -8.96 -7.90 13.17
N PRO A 119 -8.54 -8.96 13.88
CA PRO A 119 -8.17 -8.88 15.28
C PRO A 119 -6.79 -8.22 15.49
N PRO A 120 -6.47 -7.80 16.72
CA PRO A 120 -5.19 -7.20 17.07
C PRO A 120 -4.15 -8.28 17.39
N ASN A 121 -3.76 -9.06 16.38
CA ASN A 121 -2.74 -10.10 16.52
C ASN A 121 -1.39 -9.64 15.94
N ALA A 122 -0.34 -10.43 16.18
CA ALA A 122 1.03 -10.13 15.71
C ALA A 122 1.13 -10.03 14.17
N ASN A 123 0.19 -10.62 13.43
CA ASN A 123 0.16 -10.56 11.97
C ASN A 123 -0.55 -9.32 11.44
N ASN A 124 -1.30 -8.58 12.25
CA ASN A 124 -2.07 -7.41 11.82
C ASN A 124 -1.48 -6.11 12.40
N ILE A 125 -0.89 -6.18 13.59
CA ILE A 125 -0.28 -5.02 14.25
C ILE A 125 1.04 -4.63 13.57
N GLY A 126 1.30 -3.32 13.48
CA GLY A 126 2.56 -2.77 12.97
C GLY A 126 2.72 -2.81 11.45
N LYS A 127 1.82 -3.47 10.73
CA LYS A 127 1.80 -3.45 9.27
C LYS A 127 0.96 -2.28 8.78
N VAL A 128 1.61 -1.33 8.14
CA VAL A 128 1.02 -0.05 7.73
C VAL A 128 1.62 0.37 6.39
N LEU A 129 0.84 1.06 5.57
CA LEU A 129 1.38 1.69 4.37
C LEU A 129 2.24 2.89 4.76
N GLY A 130 3.39 3.01 4.10
CA GLY A 130 4.21 4.22 4.13
C GLY A 130 4.01 5.00 2.84
N CYS A 131 3.76 6.32 2.94
CA CYS A 131 3.55 7.21 1.81
C CYS A 131 4.62 8.30 1.75
N SER A 132 5.13 8.61 0.56
CA SER A 132 6.26 9.55 0.39
C SER A 132 5.93 10.87 -0.31
N ASP A 133 4.80 10.97 -1.01
CA ASP A 133 4.30 12.21 -1.62
C ASP A 133 3.05 12.64 -0.86
N CYS A 134 3.25 13.44 0.19
CA CYS A 134 2.20 13.85 1.13
C CYS A 134 2.32 15.32 1.53
N TYR A 135 1.19 15.93 1.84
CA TYR A 135 1.12 17.22 2.53
C TYR A 135 0.08 17.17 3.66
N PRO A 136 0.25 17.97 4.74
CA PRO A 136 -0.77 18.10 5.79
C PRO A 136 -2.08 18.63 5.22
N VAL A 137 -3.20 18.13 5.75
CA VAL A 137 -4.55 18.66 5.47
C VAL A 137 -4.87 19.80 6.43
#